data_AF-A0A7V4EH39-F1
#
_entry.id   AF-A0A7V4EH39-F1
#
_cell.length_a   1.000
_cell.length_b   1.000
_cell.length_c   1.000
_cell.angle_alpha   90.00
_cell.angle_beta   90.00
_cell.angle_gamma   90.00
#
_symmetry.space_group_name_H-M   'P 1'
#
loop_
_entity.id
_entity.type
_entity.pdbx_description
1 polymer ?
#
loop_
_entity_poly.entity_id
_entity_poly.type
_entity_poly.pdbx_seq_one_letter_code
_entity_poly.pdbx_strand_id
1 'polypeptide(L)'
;MSVRRYVVFLSALFLLSLLLSPWGALSFDLLFFGLLTAFLARFSVPLPLVGEVRLHYLGALALAYSASPGWAGLFSALALPFASRPP
;
A
#
# COMPACT_ATOMS: atom_id res chain seq x y z
N MET A 1 -7.02 23.70 11.37
CA MET A 1 -6.28 22.56 11.97
C MET A 1 -4.84 22.60 11.48
N SER A 2 -3.84 22.33 12.32
CA SER A 2 -2.46 22.21 11.82
C SER A 2 -2.30 20.90 11.03
N VAL A 3 -1.51 20.91 9.96
CA VAL A 3 -1.23 19.74 9.11
C VAL A 3 -0.81 18.52 9.95
N ARG A 4 -0.01 18.75 10.99
CA ARG A 4 0.41 17.70 11.93
C ARG A 4 -0.76 16.98 12.60
N ARG A 5 -1.78 17.71 13.08
CA ARG A 5 -2.96 17.09 13.74
C ARG A 5 -3.80 16.31 12.73
N TYR A 6 -3.92 16.81 11.50
CA TYR A 6 -4.64 16.13 10.43
C TYR A 6 -3.98 14.80 10.06
N VAL A 7 -2.65 14.79 9.90
CA VAL A 7 -1.89 13.56 9.63
C VAL A 7 -2.03 12.55 10.78
N VAL A 8 -1.87 12.99 12.03
CA VAL A 8 -2.03 12.12 13.20
C VAL A 8 -3.45 11.52 13.26
N PHE A 9 -4.48 12.33 12.99
CA PHE A 9 -5.86 11.87 12.95
C PHE A 9 -6.09 10.81 11.86
N LEU A 10 -5.61 11.05 10.63
CA LEU A 10 -5.69 10.09 9.54
C LEU A 10 -4.96 8.79 9.84
N SER A 11 -3.76 8.86 10.40
CA SER A 11 -2.99 7.67 10.80
C SER A 11 -3.71 6.88 11.89
N ALA A 12 -4.28 7.56 12.90
CA ALA A 12 -5.06 6.91 13.95
C ALA A 12 -6.33 6.24 13.40
N LEU A 13 -7.04 6.91 12.49
CA LEU A 13 -8.22 6.36 11.82
C LEU A 13 -7.85 5.13 10.98
N PHE A 14 -6.72 5.17 10.27
CA PHE A 14 -6.21 4.04 9.50
C PHE A 14 -5.84 2.85 10.39
N LEU A 15 -5.12 3.09 11.49
CA LEU A 15 -4.76 2.04 12.45
C LEU A 15 -6.00 1.42 13.09
N LEU A 16 -7.01 2.24 13.44
CA LEU A 16 -8.28 1.75 13.96
C LEU A 16 -9.00 0.89 12.92
N SER A 17 -9.01 1.30 11.65
CA SER A 17 -9.58 0.51 10.55
C SER A 17 -8.86 -0.84 10.38
N LEU A 18 -7.53 -0.87 10.46
CA LEU A 18 -6.75 -2.11 10.44
C LEU A 18 -7.09 -3.04 11.61
N LEU A 19 -7.23 -2.49 12.81
CA LEU A 19 -7.61 -3.24 14.01
C LEU A 19 -8.99 -3.90 13.88
N LEU A 20 -9.93 -3.22 13.22
CA LEU A 20 -11.31 -3.68 13.04
C LEU A 20 -11.50 -4.54 11.79
N SER A 21 -10.53 -4.55 10.87
CA SER A 21 -10.64 -5.27 9.62
C SER A 21 -10.54 -6.79 9.86
N PRO A 22 -11.32 -7.62 9.14
CA PRO A 22 -11.13 -9.06 9.17
C PRO A 22 -9.75 -9.41 8.62
N TRP A 23 -9.00 -10.18 9.40
CA TRP A 23 -7.69 -10.72 9.03
C TRP A 23 -7.90 -12.14 8.52
N GLY A 24 -7.54 -12.39 7.26
CA GLY A 24 -7.43 -13.75 6.72
C GLY A 24 -6.18 -14.46 7.24
N ALA A 25 -6.08 -15.76 6.96
CA ALA A 25 -4.84 -16.50 7.21
C ALA A 25 -3.69 -15.88 6.41
N LEU A 26 -2.52 -15.76 7.05
CA LEU A 26 -1.30 -15.38 6.35
C LEU A 26 -0.89 -16.53 5.44
N SER A 27 -0.88 -16.30 4.12
CA SER A 27 -0.43 -17.29 3.13
C SER A 27 0.91 -16.88 2.50
N PHE A 28 1.62 -17.84 1.92
CA PHE A 28 2.86 -17.58 1.19
C PHE A 28 2.60 -16.65 -0.01
N ASP A 29 1.48 -16.82 -0.69
CA ASP A 29 1.06 -15.94 -1.80
C ASP A 29 0.94 -14.48 -1.34
N LEU A 30 0.40 -14.27 -0.14
CA LEU A 30 0.25 -12.94 0.47
C LEU A 30 1.60 -12.26 0.71
N LEU A 31 2.59 -13.00 1.21
CA LEU A 31 3.96 -12.51 1.38
C LEU A 31 4.62 -12.22 0.03
N PHE A 32 4.41 -13.10 -0.96
CA PHE A 32 4.93 -12.91 -2.31
C PHE A 32 4.36 -11.65 -2.97
N PHE A 33 3.04 -11.47 -2.98
CA PHE A 33 2.40 -10.28 -3.53
C PHE A 33 2.73 -9.02 -2.74
N GLY A 34 2.90 -9.12 -1.42
CA GLY A 34 3.39 -8.04 -0.57
C GLY A 34 4.80 -7.57 -0.97
N LEU A 35 5.73 -8.51 -1.10
CA LEU A 35 7.11 -8.24 -1.54
C LEU A 35 7.17 -7.73 -2.98
N LEU A 36 6.37 -8.31 -3.87
CA LEU A 36 6.24 -7.86 -5.25
C LEU A 36 5.76 -6.40 -5.30
N THR A 37 4.77 -6.04 -4.48
CA THR A 37 4.27 -4.66 -4.38
C THR A 37 5.36 -3.69 -3.89
N ALA A 38 6.12 -4.08 -2.87
CA ALA A 38 7.25 -3.28 -2.36
C ALA A 38 8.37 -3.14 -3.40
N PHE A 39 8.66 -4.20 -4.17
CA PHE A 39 9.63 -4.16 -5.25
C PHE A 39 9.17 -3.24 -6.39
N LEU A 40 7.91 -3.37 -6.82
CA LEU A 40 7.31 -2.53 -7.86
C LEU A 40 7.23 -1.06 -7.48
N ALA A 41 7.20 -0.72 -6.19
CA ALA A 41 7.22 0.67 -5.71
C ALA A 41 8.47 1.46 -6.11
N ARG A 42 9.57 0.76 -6.42
CA ARG A 42 10.81 1.37 -6.92
C ARG A 42 10.74 1.80 -8.38
N PHE A 43 9.85 1.22 -9.16
CA PHE A 43 9.76 1.48 -10.59
C PHE A 43 8.62 2.44 -10.88
N SER A 44 8.90 3.42 -11.74
CA SER A 44 7.89 4.31 -12.32
C SER A 44 7.93 4.21 -13.84
N VAL A 45 6.78 4.42 -14.45
CA VAL A 45 6.62 4.51 -15.90
C VAL A 45 6.03 5.86 -16.24
N PRO A 46 6.64 6.63 -17.16
CA PRO A 46 6.05 7.86 -17.66
C PRO A 46 4.83 7.52 -18.52
N LEU A 47 3.64 7.94 -18.09
CA LEU A 47 2.42 7.84 -18.87
C LEU A 47 2.07 9.22 -19.48
N PRO A 48 1.81 9.30 -20.80
CA PRO A 48 1.70 10.56 -21.54
C PRO A 48 0.56 11.48 -21.09
N LEU A 49 -0.40 11.00 -20.29
CA LEU A 49 -1.54 11.77 -19.77
C LEU A 49 -1.58 11.90 -18.24
N VAL A 50 -0.77 11.12 -17.51
CA VAL A 50 -0.87 10.97 -16.04
C VAL A 50 0.45 11.36 -15.35
N GLY A 51 1.55 11.44 -16.09
CA GLY A 51 2.88 11.68 -15.54
C GLY A 51 3.55 10.39 -15.06
N GLU A 52 4.43 10.49 -14.06
CA GLU A 52 5.15 9.35 -13.50
C GLU A 52 4.23 8.48 -12.63
N VAL A 53 3.87 7.30 -13.13
CA VAL A 53 3.05 6.33 -12.41
C VAL A 53 3.90 5.21 -11.85
N ARG A 54 3.84 5.01 -10.53
CA ARG A 54 4.59 3.95 -9.84
C ARG A 54 3.91 2.61 -9.97
N LEU A 55 4.66 1.57 -10.31
CA LEU A 55 4.12 0.24 -10.61
C LEU A 55 3.53 -0.48 -9.39
N HIS A 56 3.76 0.00 -8.16
CA HIS A 56 3.13 -0.58 -6.95
C HIS A 56 1.60 -0.62 -6.99
N TYR A 57 0.93 0.22 -7.78
CA TYR A 57 -0.52 0.15 -7.95
C TYR A 57 -0.99 -1.19 -8.50
N LEU A 58 -0.19 -1.84 -9.36
CA LEU A 58 -0.49 -3.18 -9.87
C LEU A 58 -0.42 -4.23 -8.76
N GLY A 59 0.57 -4.11 -7.87
CA GLY A 59 0.71 -4.98 -6.70
C GLY A 59 -0.41 -4.77 -5.68
N ALA A 60 -0.77 -3.51 -5.41
CA ALA A 60 -1.89 -3.15 -4.55
C ALA A 60 -3.23 -3.66 -5.10
N LEU A 61 -3.43 -3.57 -6.41
CA LEU A 61 -4.62 -4.12 -7.08
C LEU A 61 -4.67 -5.64 -6.94
N ALA A 62 -3.56 -6.35 -7.19
CA ALA A 62 -3.49 -7.79 -7.03
C ALA A 62 -3.79 -8.21 -5.57
N LEU A 63 -3.27 -7.48 -4.58
CA LEU A 63 -3.55 -7.71 -3.16
C LEU A 63 -5.01 -7.46 -2.79
N ALA A 64 -5.66 -6.44 -3.37
CA ALA A 64 -7.06 -6.15 -3.12
C ALA A 64 -7.99 -7.29 -3.56
N TYR A 65 -7.62 -8.04 -4.61
CA TYR A 65 -8.39 -9.19 -5.10
C TYR A 65 -7.98 -10.53 -4.50
N SER A 66 -6.76 -10.65 -3.97
CA SER A 66 -6.21 -11.93 -3.47
C SER A 66 -6.15 -12.04 -1.94
N ALA A 67 -6.27 -10.93 -1.21
CA ALA A 67 -6.11 -10.90 0.24
C ALA A 67 -7.31 -10.26 0.94
N SER A 68 -7.46 -10.58 2.23
CA SER A 68 -8.43 -9.87 3.08
C SER A 68 -8.08 -8.37 3.16
N PRO A 69 -9.07 -7.48 3.34
CA PRO A 69 -8.86 -6.03 3.34
C PRO A 69 -7.76 -5.53 4.29
N GLY A 70 -7.60 -6.18 5.45
CA GLY A 70 -6.57 -5.83 6.43
C GLY A 70 -5.16 -5.99 5.89
N TRP A 71 -4.86 -7.17 5.32
CA TRP A 71 -3.57 -7.43 4.70
C TRP A 71 -3.30 -6.54 3.49
N ALA A 72 -4.29 -6.36 2.61
CA ALA A 72 -4.13 -5.50 1.43
C ALA A 72 -3.81 -4.04 1.82
N GLY A 73 -4.48 -3.51 2.83
CA GLY A 73 -4.21 -2.18 3.38
C GLY A 73 -2.82 -2.07 4.01
N LEU A 74 -2.41 -3.08 4.80
CA LEU A 74 -1.10 -3.12 5.44
C LEU A 74 0.05 -3.14 4.42
N PHE A 75 0.00 -4.04 3.44
CA PHE A 75 1.04 -4.14 2.41
C PHE A 75 1.10 -2.91 1.50
N SER A 76 -0.04 -2.31 1.18
CA SER A 76 -0.08 -1.04 0.44
C SER A 76 0.56 0.10 1.22
N ALA A 77 0.29 0.20 2.53
CA ALA A 77 0.91 1.20 3.39
C ALA A 77 2.43 0.99 3.53
N LEU A 78 2.89 -0.26 3.62
CA LEU A 78 4.31 -0.61 3.67
C LEU A 78 5.04 -0.32 2.36
N ALA A 79 4.34 -0.22 1.23
CA ALA A 79 4.95 0.13 -0.05
C ALA A 79 5.23 1.65 -0.19
N LEU A 80 4.52 2.51 0.55
CA LEU A 80 4.63 3.98 0.44
C LEU A 80 6.04 4.55 0.70
N PRO A 81 6.81 4.08 1.71
CA PRO A 81 8.18 4.55 1.93
C PRO A 81 9.09 4.27 0.72
N PHE A 82 8.92 3.14 0.06
CA PHE A 82 9.65 2.78 -1.15
C PHE A 82 9.18 3.61 -2.36
N ALA A 83 7.90 4.00 -2.35
CA ALA A 83 7.32 4.91 -3.32
C ALA A 83 7.69 6.40 -3.09
N SER A 84 8.37 6.76 -2.01
CA SER A 84 8.72 8.17 -1.71
C SER A 84 10.16 8.52 -2.07
N ARG A 85 11.01 7.51 -2.27
CA ARG A 85 12.42 7.70 -2.61
C ARG A 85 12.57 7.69 -4.14
N PRO A 86 13.13 8.75 -4.75
CA PRO A 86 13.65 8.63 -6.11
C PRO A 86 14.80 7.60 -6.13
N PRO A 87 14.98 6.85 -7.23
CA PRO A 87 16.08 5.91 -7.38
C PRO A 87 17.45 6.59 -7.32
#